data_AF-A0A6I7WLH1-F1
#
_entry.id   AF-A0A6I7WLH1-F1
#
_cell.length_a   1.000
_cell.length_b   1.000
_cell.length_c   1.000
_cell.angle_alpha   90.00
_cell.angle_beta   90.00
_cell.angle_gamma   90.00
#
_symmetry.space_group_name_H-M   'P 1'
#
loop_
_entity.id
_entity.type
_entity.pdbx_description
1 polymer ?
#
loop_
_entity_poly.entity_id
_entity_poly.type
_entity_poly.pdbx_seq_one_letter_code
_entity_poly.pdbx_strand_id
1 'polypeptide(L)'
;RNVISNDLNPIANFLNIQLLEKDVDLELLKKQWTEISNQFEPFVNKWFQWDINNKTVQLLSVLRDKNDTPIKAKYKINGSRKAQEIELDKNNVHRFIEYENSQTIEDWYPVTSLIENSRISAKKDMTVSDVFTKRTLSCHAKLLSLIEELSSGKEKDLFKVAFTANLANCSKLVPPIKSRGDMSAGAWMTGFYTGETYLENNVLHYFNNRVSKVLKGKYDYLIHFRNESEYEYELNPIKYSNNYQVLQNDAKNLNIESESIDYIFTDPPYGEAVPYFEQSIIWNSWLKLKPDYENEIVIT
;
A
#
# COMPACT_ATOMS: atom_id res chain seq x y z
N ARG A 1 -17.17 4.95 -26.10
CA ARG A 1 -17.66 3.58 -25.86
C ARG A 1 -17.93 3.44 -24.38
N ASN A 2 -19.01 2.74 -24.01
CA ASN A 2 -19.18 2.31 -22.63
C ASN A 2 -18.15 1.22 -22.32
N VAL A 3 -17.69 1.15 -21.07
CA VAL A 3 -16.65 0.20 -20.66
C VAL A 3 -17.17 -0.61 -19.48
N ILE A 4 -17.00 -1.92 -19.55
CA ILE A 4 -17.25 -2.85 -18.44
C ILE A 4 -15.90 -3.45 -18.07
N SER A 5 -15.55 -3.37 -16.79
CA SER A 5 -14.40 -4.07 -16.21
C SER A 5 -14.91 -5.11 -15.23
N ASN A 6 -14.29 -6.29 -15.24
CA ASN A 6 -14.63 -7.38 -14.34
C ASN A 6 -13.36 -8.08 -13.86
N ASP A 7 -13.28 -8.32 -12.55
CA ASP A 7 -12.28 -9.19 -11.95
C ASP A 7 -12.97 -9.97 -10.81
N LEU A 8 -12.55 -11.21 -10.53
CA LEU A 8 -13.08 -11.94 -9.37
C LEU A 8 -12.50 -11.38 -8.07
N ASN A 9 -11.29 -10.82 -8.12
CA ASN A 9 -10.55 -10.31 -6.97
C ASN A 9 -11.10 -8.95 -6.51
N PRO A 10 -11.62 -8.84 -5.27
CA PRO A 10 -12.22 -7.59 -4.80
C PRO A 10 -11.23 -6.42 -4.74
N ILE A 11 -9.93 -6.63 -4.46
CA ILE A 11 -8.97 -5.52 -4.44
C ILE A 11 -8.78 -4.90 -5.83
N ALA A 12 -8.80 -5.70 -6.90
CA ALA A 12 -8.67 -5.20 -8.26
C ALA A 12 -9.85 -4.29 -8.62
N ASN A 13 -11.06 -4.74 -8.27
CA ASN A 13 -12.28 -3.94 -8.45
C ASN A 13 -12.29 -2.68 -7.61
N PHE A 14 -11.90 -2.77 -6.34
CA PHE A 14 -11.75 -1.59 -5.47
C PHE A 14 -10.84 -0.54 -6.12
N LEU A 15 -9.65 -0.93 -6.58
CA LEU A 15 -8.71 -0.02 -7.23
C LEU A 15 -9.31 0.59 -8.51
N ASN A 16 -9.94 -0.22 -9.36
CA ASN A 16 -10.57 0.25 -10.59
C ASN A 16 -11.67 1.29 -10.32
N ILE A 17 -12.55 1.04 -9.35
CA ILE A 17 -13.59 1.99 -8.93
C ILE A 17 -12.93 3.31 -8.51
N GLN A 18 -11.94 3.26 -7.63
CA GLN A 18 -11.32 4.48 -7.11
C GLN A 18 -10.50 5.23 -8.14
N LEU A 19 -9.89 4.55 -9.11
CA LEU A 19 -9.16 5.21 -10.20
C LEU A 19 -10.11 5.98 -11.12
N LEU A 20 -11.31 5.45 -11.36
CA LEU A 20 -12.29 6.00 -12.29
C LEU A 20 -13.35 6.89 -11.62
N GLU A 21 -13.37 6.96 -10.29
CA GLU A 21 -14.21 7.89 -9.54
C GLU A 21 -13.87 9.34 -9.89
N LYS A 22 -14.90 10.11 -10.26
CA LYS A 22 -14.80 11.49 -10.72
C LYS A 22 -15.20 12.48 -9.63
N ASP A 23 -16.09 12.06 -8.73
CA ASP A 23 -16.70 12.93 -7.73
C ASP A 23 -15.85 12.97 -6.45
N VAL A 24 -14.60 13.41 -6.61
CA VAL A 24 -13.63 13.54 -5.51
C VAL A 24 -13.28 15.00 -5.28
N ASP A 25 -13.37 15.43 -4.02
CA ASP A 25 -12.87 16.72 -3.56
C ASP A 25 -11.40 16.62 -3.12
N LEU A 26 -10.50 17.07 -3.99
CA LEU A 26 -9.06 17.05 -3.74
C LEU A 26 -8.63 18.05 -2.65
N GLU A 27 -9.38 19.12 -2.43
CA GLU A 27 -9.08 20.08 -1.36
C GLU A 27 -9.50 19.51 0.00
N LEU A 28 -10.66 18.84 0.05
CA LEU A 28 -11.08 18.06 1.22
C LEU A 28 -10.05 16.97 1.53
N LEU A 29 -9.59 16.22 0.53
CA LEU A 29 -8.56 15.19 0.71
C LEU A 29 -7.27 15.77 1.32
N LYS A 30 -6.79 16.93 0.84
CA LYS A 30 -5.61 17.60 1.42
C LYS A 30 -5.84 18.05 2.87
N LYS A 31 -7.02 18.59 3.17
CA LYS A 31 -7.39 19.01 4.53
C LYS A 31 -7.45 17.82 5.48
N GLN A 32 -8.13 16.74 5.08
CA GLN A 32 -8.20 15.49 5.85
C GLN A 32 -6.81 14.89 6.05
N TRP A 33 -5.94 14.90 5.03
CA TRP A 33 -4.57 14.41 5.18
C TRP A 33 -3.79 15.22 6.21
N THR A 34 -3.96 16.54 6.23
CA THR A 34 -3.30 17.41 7.21
C THR A 34 -3.72 17.04 8.64
N GLU A 35 -5.02 16.83 8.85
CA GLU A 35 -5.57 16.40 10.15
C GLU A 35 -5.05 15.00 10.57
N ILE A 36 -5.13 14.02 9.67
CA ILE A 36 -4.61 12.66 9.90
C ILE A 36 -3.11 12.71 10.22
N SER A 37 -2.33 13.46 9.44
CA SER A 37 -0.88 13.56 9.61
C SER A 37 -0.51 14.20 10.95
N ASN A 38 -1.23 15.24 11.38
CA ASN A 38 -1.00 15.89 12.68
C ASN A 38 -1.18 14.93 13.86
N GLN A 39 -2.15 14.00 13.76
CA GLN A 39 -2.37 12.98 14.79
C GLN A 39 -1.43 11.78 14.66
N PHE A 40 -1.06 11.41 13.43
CA PHE A 40 -0.24 10.22 13.15
C PHE A 40 1.25 10.46 13.39
N GLU A 41 1.76 11.65 13.07
CA GLU A 41 3.19 11.96 13.16
C GLU A 41 3.77 11.77 14.58
N PRO A 42 3.15 12.29 15.66
CA PRO A 42 3.66 12.04 17.01
C PRO A 42 3.70 10.56 17.39
N PHE A 43 2.77 9.76 16.87
CA PHE A 43 2.75 8.31 17.09
C PHE A 43 3.92 7.63 16.38
N VAL A 44 4.09 7.88 15.07
CA VAL A 44 5.18 7.28 14.27
C VAL A 44 6.55 7.76 14.74
N ASN A 45 6.67 9.01 15.18
CA ASN A 45 7.93 9.55 15.64
C ASN A 45 8.49 8.77 16.84
N LYS A 46 7.64 8.25 17.74
CA LYS A 46 8.10 7.39 18.85
C LYS A 46 8.72 6.08 18.35
N TRP A 47 8.18 5.55 17.25
CA TRP A 47 8.67 4.34 16.62
C TRP A 47 9.93 4.57 15.80
N PHE A 48 10.12 5.71 15.14
CA PHE A 48 11.28 5.92 14.26
C PHE A 48 12.32 6.88 14.83
N GLN A 49 12.22 7.22 16.11
CA GLN A 49 13.19 8.05 16.81
C GLN A 49 14.54 7.35 16.96
N TRP A 50 15.62 8.09 16.70
CA TRP A 50 16.99 7.65 16.99
C TRP A 50 17.85 8.83 17.43
N ASP A 51 18.78 8.61 18.36
CA ASP A 51 19.68 9.65 18.85
C ASP A 51 21.07 9.52 18.22
N ILE A 52 21.56 10.59 17.60
CA ILE A 52 22.88 10.68 16.96
C ILE A 52 23.57 11.93 17.45
N ASN A 53 24.74 11.79 18.11
CA ASN A 53 25.55 12.92 18.58
C ASN A 53 24.72 13.96 19.37
N ASN A 54 23.92 13.51 20.33
CA ASN A 54 22.99 14.33 21.14
C ASN A 54 21.89 15.05 20.34
N LYS A 55 21.60 14.61 19.11
CA LYS A 55 20.47 15.07 18.31
C LYS A 55 19.53 13.93 18.02
N THR A 56 18.26 14.15 18.31
CA THR A 56 17.19 13.23 17.95
C THR A 56 16.84 13.40 16.47
N VAL A 57 16.81 12.30 15.74
CA VAL A 57 16.44 12.23 14.32
C VAL A 57 15.33 11.21 14.11
N GLN A 58 14.67 11.30 12.96
CA GLN A 58 13.71 10.30 12.51
C GLN A 58 14.35 9.42 11.43
N LEU A 59 14.29 8.10 11.66
CA LEU A 59 14.73 7.10 10.70
C LEU A 59 13.73 7.03 9.54
N LEU A 60 14.25 7.05 8.33
CA LEU A 60 13.51 6.87 7.08
C LEU A 60 13.39 5.40 6.71
N SER A 61 14.42 4.61 6.99
CA SER A 61 14.49 3.18 6.70
C SER A 61 15.51 2.51 7.62
N VAL A 62 15.25 1.27 8.02
CA VAL A 62 16.14 0.44 8.85
C VAL A 62 16.41 -0.86 8.11
N LEU A 63 17.68 -1.18 7.90
CA LEU A 63 18.10 -2.49 7.42
C LEU A 63 18.13 -3.44 8.62
N ARG A 64 17.37 -4.54 8.51
CA ARG A 64 17.32 -5.59 9.51
C ARG A 64 17.83 -6.91 8.93
N ASP A 65 18.35 -7.78 9.78
CA ASP A 65 18.55 -9.18 9.43
C ASP A 65 17.24 -9.98 9.50
N LYS A 66 17.29 -11.25 9.08
CA LYS A 66 16.17 -12.19 9.15
C LYS A 66 15.64 -12.48 10.55
N ASN A 67 16.38 -12.13 11.59
CA ASN A 67 15.97 -12.26 12.99
C ASN A 67 15.40 -10.94 13.53
N ASP A 68 15.03 -10.03 12.64
CA ASP A 68 14.50 -8.69 12.93
C ASP A 68 15.50 -7.78 13.69
N THR A 69 16.81 -8.08 13.69
CA THR A 69 17.81 -7.24 14.36
C THR A 69 18.25 -6.08 13.46
N PRO A 70 18.10 -4.81 13.90
CA PRO A 70 18.61 -3.64 13.18
C PRO A 70 20.13 -3.66 13.00
N ILE A 71 20.59 -3.37 11.78
CA ILE A 71 22.01 -3.35 11.40
C ILE A 71 22.45 -1.93 11.03
N LYS A 72 21.71 -1.31 10.10
CA LYS A 72 21.96 0.03 9.56
C LYS A 72 20.67 0.81 9.51
N ALA A 73 20.77 2.13 9.51
CA ALA A 73 19.61 2.97 9.24
C ALA A 73 19.95 4.14 8.34
N LYS A 74 18.91 4.63 7.67
CA LYS A 74 18.93 5.85 6.88
C LYS A 74 18.05 6.87 7.56
N TYR A 75 18.57 8.08 7.74
CA TYR A 75 17.85 9.18 8.40
C TYR A 75 18.07 10.49 7.65
N LYS A 76 17.32 11.51 8.03
CA LYS A 76 17.50 12.86 7.48
C LYS A 76 17.51 13.87 8.62
N ILE A 77 18.58 14.67 8.66
CA ILE A 77 18.67 15.80 9.59
C ILE A 77 17.75 16.92 9.08
N ASN A 78 16.99 17.54 9.98
CA ASN A 78 16.13 18.66 9.63
C ASN A 78 16.95 19.78 8.93
N GLY A 79 16.43 20.32 7.83
CA GLY A 79 17.13 21.30 6.98
C GLY A 79 18.14 20.72 5.98
N SER A 80 18.54 19.45 6.10
CA SER A 80 19.39 18.80 5.08
C SER A 80 18.57 18.40 3.86
N ARG A 81 19.13 18.55 2.66
CA ARG A 81 18.52 18.00 1.43
C ARG A 81 18.77 16.51 1.26
N LYS A 82 19.90 15.99 1.77
CA LYS A 82 20.32 14.59 1.59
C LYS A 82 20.08 13.78 2.85
N ALA A 83 19.62 12.54 2.65
CA ALA A 83 19.60 11.53 3.70
C ALA A 83 21.01 11.00 3.95
N GLN A 84 21.27 10.55 5.18
CA GLN A 84 22.53 9.98 5.63
C GLN A 84 22.29 8.54 6.11
N GLU A 85 23.34 7.73 6.08
CA GLU A 85 23.32 6.34 6.54
C GLU A 85 24.23 6.21 7.77
N ILE A 86 23.82 5.37 8.71
CA ILE A 86 24.58 5.06 9.93
C ILE A 86 24.58 3.55 10.17
N GLU A 87 25.72 3.07 10.64
CA GLU A 87 25.83 1.78 11.32
C GLU A 87 25.24 1.93 12.73
N LEU A 88 24.50 0.93 13.19
CA LEU A 88 23.86 0.98 14.51
C LEU A 88 24.74 0.28 15.55
N ASP A 89 25.06 0.97 16.64
CA ASP A 89 25.79 0.38 17.76
C ASP A 89 24.89 -0.54 18.59
N LYS A 90 25.49 -1.53 19.24
CA LYS A 90 24.78 -2.58 19.98
C LYS A 90 23.88 -2.04 21.10
N ASN A 91 24.30 -0.98 21.79
CA ASN A 91 23.55 -0.45 22.93
C ASN A 91 22.27 0.25 22.46
N ASN A 92 22.35 1.06 21.41
CA ASN A 92 21.17 1.71 20.85
C ASN A 92 20.24 0.72 20.15
N VAL A 93 20.78 -0.31 19.48
CA VAL A 93 19.96 -1.42 18.92
C VAL A 93 19.17 -2.12 20.02
N HIS A 94 19.80 -2.40 21.18
CA HIS A 94 19.10 -3.03 22.30
C HIS A 94 17.91 -2.19 22.77
N ARG A 95 18.11 -0.89 23.03
CA ARG A 95 17.04 0.03 23.44
C ARG A 95 15.91 0.12 22.41
N PHE A 96 16.25 0.09 21.11
CA PHE A 96 15.28 0.15 20.01
C PHE A 96 14.39 -1.09 19.95
N ILE A 97 14.96 -2.28 20.20
CA ILE A 97 14.24 -3.56 20.29
C ILE A 97 13.45 -3.65 21.60
N GLU A 98 14.01 -3.23 22.73
CA GLU A 98 13.30 -3.21 24.02
C GLU A 98 12.03 -2.35 23.95
N TYR A 99 12.13 -1.17 23.33
CA TYR A 99 10.96 -0.34 23.07
C TYR A 99 9.92 -1.10 22.23
N GLU A 100 10.31 -1.70 21.10
CA GLU A 100 9.42 -2.49 20.24
C GLU A 100 8.71 -3.61 21.00
N ASN A 101 9.46 -4.38 21.78
CA ASN A 101 8.97 -5.52 22.53
C ASN A 101 8.00 -5.11 23.65
N SER A 102 8.24 -3.96 24.30
CA SER A 102 7.37 -3.44 25.37
C SER A 102 6.04 -2.85 24.88
N GLN A 103 5.91 -2.48 23.60
CA GLN A 103 4.68 -1.91 23.08
C GLN A 103 3.57 -2.95 22.92
N THR A 104 2.31 -2.53 22.98
CA THR A 104 1.15 -3.33 22.54
C THR A 104 0.49 -2.63 21.37
N ILE A 105 -0.10 -3.40 20.45
CA ILE A 105 -0.83 -2.85 19.29
C ILE A 105 -2.30 -2.82 19.67
N GLU A 106 -2.83 -1.62 19.89
CA GLU A 106 -4.22 -1.40 20.31
C GLU A 106 -5.18 -1.35 19.10
N ASP A 107 -4.76 -0.68 18.02
CA ASP A 107 -5.55 -0.56 16.81
C ASP A 107 -5.70 -1.91 16.08
N TRP A 108 -6.83 -2.10 15.39
CA TRP A 108 -7.10 -3.34 14.65
C TRP A 108 -6.10 -3.55 13.50
N TYR A 109 -5.67 -4.80 13.32
CA TYR A 109 -4.89 -5.27 12.17
C TYR A 109 -5.33 -6.69 11.78
N PRO A 110 -5.11 -7.11 10.53
CA PRO A 110 -5.49 -8.45 10.09
C PRO A 110 -4.55 -9.53 10.64
N VAL A 111 -5.15 -10.60 11.17
CA VAL A 111 -4.49 -11.86 11.57
C VAL A 111 -4.90 -13.04 10.68
N THR A 112 -5.40 -12.73 9.48
CA THR A 112 -5.82 -13.74 8.50
C THR A 112 -4.68 -14.71 8.21
N SER A 113 -4.95 -16.01 8.31
CA SER A 113 -3.99 -17.05 7.94
C SER A 113 -3.70 -17.01 6.44
N LEU A 114 -2.44 -17.21 6.07
CA LEU A 114 -2.03 -17.41 4.69
C LEU A 114 -2.29 -18.87 4.30
N ILE A 115 -2.77 -19.09 3.08
CA ILE A 115 -2.87 -20.44 2.51
C ILE A 115 -1.44 -20.93 2.24
N GLU A 116 -1.11 -22.11 2.77
CA GLU A 116 0.22 -22.69 2.62
C GLU A 116 0.55 -22.89 1.13
N ASN A 117 1.62 -22.24 0.66
CA ASN A 117 2.00 -22.28 -0.74
C ASN A 117 3.49 -21.93 -0.88
N SER A 118 4.30 -22.95 -1.14
CA SER A 118 5.77 -22.84 -1.24
C SER A 118 6.23 -21.92 -2.38
N ARG A 119 5.45 -21.78 -3.46
CA ARG A 119 5.76 -20.92 -4.62
C ARG A 119 5.80 -19.45 -4.27
N ILE A 120 5.06 -19.06 -3.22
CA ILE A 120 5.03 -17.69 -2.70
C ILE A 120 5.58 -17.61 -1.28
N SER A 121 6.34 -18.61 -0.82
CA SER A 121 6.90 -18.63 0.53
C SER A 121 5.86 -18.46 1.66
N ALA A 122 4.59 -18.79 1.41
CA ALA A 122 3.55 -18.85 2.43
C ALA A 122 3.74 -20.17 3.21
N LYS A 123 4.18 -20.07 4.46
CA LYS A 123 4.40 -21.23 5.33
C LYS A 123 3.15 -21.57 6.12
N LYS A 124 3.06 -22.82 6.58
CA LYS A 124 2.05 -23.24 7.55
C LYS A 124 2.03 -22.31 8.77
N ASP A 125 0.82 -22.01 9.25
CA ASP A 125 0.53 -21.15 10.41
C ASP A 125 0.95 -19.67 10.27
N MET A 126 1.44 -19.26 9.10
CA MET A 126 1.77 -17.86 8.82
C MET A 126 0.50 -17.04 8.65
N THR A 127 0.53 -15.80 9.13
CA THR A 127 -0.57 -14.82 9.04
C THR A 127 -0.14 -13.58 8.26
N VAL A 128 -1.12 -12.78 7.82
CA VAL A 128 -0.85 -11.48 7.21
C VAL A 128 -0.05 -10.56 8.13
N SER A 129 -0.24 -10.62 9.46
CA SER A 129 0.56 -9.80 10.39
C SER A 129 2.05 -10.15 10.40
N ASP A 130 2.41 -11.40 10.10
CA ASP A 130 3.81 -11.87 10.19
C ASP A 130 4.73 -11.28 9.11
N VAL A 131 4.16 -10.76 8.02
CA VAL A 131 4.94 -10.09 6.96
C VAL A 131 5.38 -8.69 7.36
N PHE A 132 4.94 -8.17 8.51
CA PHE A 132 5.30 -6.85 9.03
C PHE A 132 6.15 -6.98 10.28
N THR A 133 7.02 -5.99 10.53
CA THR A 133 7.61 -5.85 11.87
C THR A 133 6.54 -5.34 12.81
N LYS A 134 6.69 -5.58 14.11
CA LYS A 134 5.73 -5.05 15.11
C LYS A 134 5.58 -3.53 15.00
N ARG A 135 6.67 -2.84 14.67
CA ARG A 135 6.71 -1.40 14.42
C ARG A 135 5.88 -0.97 13.24
N THR A 136 6.11 -1.54 12.05
CA THR A 136 5.34 -1.14 10.88
C THR A 136 3.91 -1.63 10.97
N LEU A 137 3.64 -2.80 11.56
CA LEU A 137 2.29 -3.29 11.84
C LEU A 137 1.51 -2.30 12.69
N SER A 138 2.09 -1.83 13.80
CA SER A 138 1.47 -0.84 14.69
C SER A 138 1.19 0.48 13.98
N CYS A 139 2.16 0.98 13.21
CA CYS A 139 1.97 2.20 12.44
C CYS A 139 0.88 2.08 11.35
N HIS A 140 0.78 0.95 10.65
CA HIS A 140 -0.29 0.75 9.67
C HIS A 140 -1.66 0.61 10.34
N ALA A 141 -1.74 -0.09 11.47
CA ALA A 141 -2.97 -0.23 12.24
C ALA A 141 -3.49 1.14 12.68
N LYS A 142 -2.61 1.97 13.26
CA LYS A 142 -2.96 3.33 13.66
C LYS A 142 -3.35 4.21 12.46
N LEU A 143 -2.60 4.14 11.36
CA LEU A 143 -2.90 4.89 10.15
C LEU A 143 -4.28 4.55 9.58
N LEU A 144 -4.61 3.25 9.46
CA LEU A 144 -5.91 2.83 8.98
C LEU A 144 -7.03 3.28 9.91
N SER A 145 -6.83 3.19 11.23
CA SER A 145 -7.81 3.71 12.20
C SER A 145 -8.07 5.20 12.00
N LEU A 146 -7.02 6.01 11.86
CA LEU A 146 -7.15 7.45 11.64
C LEU A 146 -7.81 7.77 10.29
N ILE A 147 -7.51 7.01 9.23
CA ILE A 147 -8.20 7.15 7.93
C ILE A 147 -9.69 6.85 8.10
N GLU A 148 -10.06 5.78 8.79
CA GLU A 148 -11.47 5.43 8.98
C GLU A 148 -12.23 6.43 9.86
N GLU A 149 -11.55 7.03 10.85
CA GLU A 149 -12.14 7.99 11.78
C GLU A 149 -12.28 9.41 11.19
N LEU A 150 -11.26 9.88 10.48
CA LEU A 150 -11.11 11.30 10.10
C LEU A 150 -11.42 11.57 8.62
N SER A 151 -11.82 10.54 7.86
CA SER A 151 -12.26 10.68 6.47
C SER A 151 -13.50 9.85 6.18
N SER A 152 -14.21 10.21 5.11
CA SER A 152 -15.42 9.49 4.68
C SER A 152 -15.55 9.55 3.17
N GLY A 153 -16.52 8.81 2.62
CA GLY A 153 -16.82 8.84 1.19
C GLY A 153 -15.64 8.45 0.30
N LYS A 154 -15.53 9.12 -0.85
CA LYS A 154 -14.58 8.80 -1.92
C LYS A 154 -13.16 9.21 -1.57
N GLU A 155 -13.00 10.26 -0.76
CA GLU A 155 -11.72 10.72 -0.25
C GLU A 155 -11.09 9.66 0.66
N LYS A 156 -11.89 9.04 1.53
CA LYS A 156 -11.44 7.90 2.33
C LYS A 156 -10.94 6.74 1.47
N ASP A 157 -11.70 6.41 0.42
CA ASP A 157 -11.31 5.30 -0.45
C ASP A 157 -10.02 5.62 -1.23
N LEU A 158 -9.77 6.89 -1.59
CA LEU A 158 -8.46 7.30 -2.12
C LEU A 158 -7.32 7.21 -1.11
N PHE A 159 -7.56 7.48 0.18
CA PHE A 159 -6.57 7.18 1.21
C PHE A 159 -6.28 5.69 1.30
N LYS A 160 -7.30 4.84 1.15
CA LYS A 160 -7.12 3.39 1.08
C LYS A 160 -6.32 2.95 -0.15
N VAL A 161 -6.43 3.63 -1.30
CA VAL A 161 -5.53 3.41 -2.45
C VAL A 161 -4.08 3.78 -2.09
N ALA A 162 -3.86 4.92 -1.42
CA ALA A 162 -2.52 5.27 -0.96
C ALA A 162 -1.98 4.25 0.08
N PHE A 163 -2.89 3.69 0.89
CA PHE A 163 -2.58 2.75 1.96
C PHE A 163 -2.15 1.41 1.39
N THR A 164 -2.87 0.88 0.40
CA THR A 164 -2.50 -0.38 -0.28
C THR A 164 -1.13 -0.28 -0.95
N ALA A 165 -0.78 0.88 -1.52
CA ALA A 165 0.54 1.14 -2.09
C ALA A 165 1.67 1.28 -1.03
N ASN A 166 1.30 1.47 0.24
CA ASN A 166 2.24 1.58 1.37
C ASN A 166 2.58 0.20 1.96
N LEU A 167 1.58 -0.67 2.14
CA LEU A 167 1.67 -1.95 2.85
C LEU A 167 2.92 -2.77 2.49
N ALA A 168 3.02 -3.25 1.25
CA ALA A 168 4.14 -4.10 0.84
C ALA A 168 5.50 -3.40 0.95
N ASN A 169 5.53 -2.08 0.69
CA ASN A 169 6.77 -1.31 0.75
C ASN A 169 7.24 -0.99 2.17
N CYS A 170 6.36 -1.08 3.16
CA CYS A 170 6.67 -0.90 4.58
C CYS A 170 6.50 -2.23 5.36
N SER A 171 6.70 -3.35 4.67
CA SER A 171 6.71 -4.71 5.22
C SER A 171 8.13 -5.29 5.25
N LYS A 172 8.28 -6.53 5.71
CA LYS A 172 9.53 -7.31 5.65
C LYS A 172 9.89 -7.80 4.23
N LEU A 173 9.04 -7.53 3.24
CA LEU A 173 9.15 -8.08 1.89
C LEU A 173 10.08 -7.29 0.95
N VAL A 174 10.65 -6.17 1.41
CA VAL A 174 11.51 -5.31 0.58
C VAL A 174 12.97 -5.68 0.78
N PRO A 175 13.63 -6.38 -0.17
CA PRO A 175 15.04 -6.69 -0.08
C PRO A 175 15.89 -5.46 -0.44
N PRO A 176 17.13 -5.36 0.09
CA PRO A 176 18.10 -4.40 -0.40
C PRO A 176 18.72 -4.85 -1.74
N ILE A 177 18.99 -3.91 -2.64
CA ILE A 177 19.77 -4.13 -3.87
C ILE A 177 21.26 -4.00 -3.52
N LYS A 178 21.88 -5.11 -3.13
CA LYS A 178 23.30 -5.14 -2.69
C LYS A 178 24.27 -4.47 -3.67
N SER A 179 24.04 -4.60 -4.98
CA SER A 179 24.89 -3.97 -6.02
C SER A 179 24.79 -2.44 -6.07
N ARG A 180 23.76 -1.83 -5.48
CA ARG A 180 23.57 -0.37 -5.39
C ARG A 180 23.83 0.18 -3.98
N GLY A 181 24.14 -0.70 -3.02
CA GLY A 181 24.37 -0.37 -1.61
C GLY A 181 23.31 -0.99 -0.69
N ASP A 182 23.71 -1.31 0.54
CA ASP A 182 22.91 -2.08 1.50
C ASP A 182 21.57 -1.41 1.88
N MET A 183 21.47 -0.09 1.77
CA MET A 183 20.25 0.69 2.05
C MET A 183 19.42 1.00 0.79
N SER A 184 19.79 0.48 -0.37
CA SER A 184 19.05 0.70 -1.62
C SER A 184 17.84 -0.22 -1.72
N ALA A 185 16.63 0.33 -1.69
CA ALA A 185 15.41 -0.46 -1.76
C ALA A 185 15.21 -1.15 -3.12
N GLY A 186 14.96 -2.45 -3.07
CA GLY A 186 14.47 -3.25 -4.17
C GLY A 186 12.97 -3.13 -4.38
N ALA A 187 12.46 -3.89 -5.35
CA ALA A 187 11.04 -4.22 -5.40
C ALA A 187 10.81 -5.42 -4.47
N TRP A 188 9.66 -5.46 -3.80
CA TRP A 188 9.21 -6.69 -3.17
C TRP A 188 9.03 -7.76 -4.28
N MET A 189 9.48 -8.97 -4.00
CA MET A 189 9.39 -10.08 -4.95
C MET A 189 8.01 -10.75 -4.82
N THR A 190 7.56 -11.45 -5.87
CA THR A 190 6.30 -12.19 -5.82
C THR A 190 6.27 -13.16 -4.64
N GLY A 191 5.23 -13.04 -3.80
CA GLY A 191 5.03 -13.81 -2.57
C GLY A 191 5.53 -13.13 -1.29
N PHE A 192 5.70 -13.94 -0.25
CA PHE A 192 5.97 -13.55 1.13
C PHE A 192 7.39 -13.89 1.59
N TYR A 193 8.33 -13.93 0.66
CA TYR A 193 9.72 -14.20 0.97
C TYR A 193 10.37 -13.02 1.70
N THR A 194 10.96 -13.31 2.86
CA THR A 194 11.87 -12.39 3.57
C THR A 194 13.30 -12.89 3.40
N GLY A 195 14.18 -12.06 2.84
CA GLY A 195 15.59 -12.40 2.64
C GLY A 195 16.41 -12.43 3.92
N GLU A 196 17.70 -12.76 3.79
CA GLU A 196 18.67 -12.67 4.90
C GLU A 196 18.74 -11.27 5.52
N THR A 197 18.43 -10.25 4.72
CA THR A 197 18.18 -8.89 5.18
C THR A 197 17.00 -8.26 4.44
N TYR A 198 16.33 -7.32 5.08
CA TYR A 198 15.21 -6.56 4.51
C TYR A 198 15.22 -5.10 5.00
N LEU A 199 14.50 -4.23 4.28
CA LEU A 199 14.36 -2.82 4.61
C LEU A 199 13.00 -2.52 5.24
N GLU A 200 13.02 -2.20 6.52
CA GLU A 200 11.89 -1.66 7.25
C GLU A 200 11.77 -0.15 6.97
N ASN A 201 10.83 0.24 6.10
CA ASN A 201 10.61 1.64 5.74
C ASN A 201 9.67 2.35 6.72
N ASN A 202 9.91 3.64 6.95
CA ASN A 202 9.04 4.48 7.78
C ASN A 202 7.68 4.68 7.10
N VAL A 203 6.63 4.18 7.75
CA VAL A 203 5.24 4.16 7.25
C VAL A 203 4.76 5.57 6.87
N LEU A 204 4.90 6.56 7.76
CA LEU A 204 4.47 7.94 7.49
C LEU A 204 5.28 8.58 6.37
N HIS A 205 6.61 8.42 6.38
CA HIS A 205 7.45 8.98 5.33
C HIS A 205 7.04 8.44 3.95
N TYR A 206 6.84 7.14 3.86
CA TYR A 206 6.45 6.50 2.61
C TYR A 206 5.00 6.83 2.24
N PHE A 207 4.08 6.95 3.21
CA PHE A 207 2.67 7.22 2.97
C PHE A 207 2.46 8.66 2.47
N ASN A 208 3.19 9.64 3.00
CA ASN A 208 3.21 11.02 2.49
C ASN A 208 3.47 11.05 0.97
N ASN A 209 4.45 10.27 0.49
CA ASN A 209 4.74 10.15 -0.93
C ASN A 209 3.59 9.48 -1.70
N ARG A 210 2.91 8.49 -1.10
CA ARG A 210 1.75 7.82 -1.72
C ARG A 210 0.54 8.75 -1.84
N VAL A 211 0.22 9.51 -0.80
CA VAL A 211 -0.84 10.53 -0.86
C VAL A 211 -0.54 11.57 -1.93
N SER A 212 0.71 12.06 -2.00
CA SER A 212 1.12 13.01 -3.05
C SER A 212 0.94 12.44 -4.47
N LYS A 213 1.29 11.17 -4.69
CA LYS A 213 1.11 10.49 -5.98
C LYS A 213 -0.37 10.26 -6.33
N VAL A 214 -1.19 9.87 -5.36
CA VAL A 214 -2.63 9.71 -5.54
C VAL A 214 -3.28 11.05 -5.89
N LEU A 215 -2.96 12.12 -5.15
CA LEU A 215 -3.42 13.48 -5.45
C LEU A 215 -3.04 13.91 -6.86
N LYS A 216 -1.76 13.75 -7.24
CA LYS A 216 -1.28 14.12 -8.57
C LYS A 216 -1.98 13.30 -9.67
N GLY A 217 -2.01 11.98 -9.54
CA GLY A 217 -2.64 11.11 -10.54
C GLY A 217 -4.14 11.36 -10.67
N LYS A 218 -4.83 11.63 -9.55
CA LYS A 218 -6.26 11.97 -9.59
C LYS A 218 -6.51 13.35 -10.18
N TYR A 219 -5.66 14.34 -9.89
CA TYR A 219 -5.73 15.66 -10.54
C TYR A 219 -5.53 15.55 -12.06
N ASP A 220 -4.48 14.85 -12.49
CA ASP A 220 -4.18 14.61 -13.90
C ASP A 220 -5.32 13.85 -14.61
N TYR A 221 -6.06 12.99 -13.90
CA TYR A 221 -7.27 12.34 -14.44
C TYR A 221 -8.45 13.31 -14.55
N LEU A 222 -8.73 14.08 -13.49
CA LEU A 222 -9.92 14.95 -13.41
C LEU A 222 -9.85 16.14 -14.36
N ILE A 223 -8.67 16.66 -14.70
CA ILE A 223 -8.51 17.78 -15.65
C ILE A 223 -9.10 17.47 -17.03
N HIS A 224 -9.16 16.19 -17.43
CA HIS A 224 -9.80 15.78 -18.69
C HIS A 224 -11.33 15.89 -18.67
N PHE A 225 -11.94 16.08 -17.50
CA PHE A 225 -13.39 16.18 -17.32
C PHE A 225 -13.85 17.54 -16.80
N ARG A 226 -12.91 18.37 -16.32
CA ARG A 226 -13.19 19.76 -15.96
C ARG A 226 -13.23 20.59 -17.24
N ASN A 227 -14.25 21.42 -17.40
CA ASN A 227 -14.32 22.41 -18.48
C ASN A 227 -13.32 23.58 -18.27
N GLU A 228 -12.27 23.38 -17.47
CA GLU A 228 -11.26 24.37 -17.13
C GLU A 228 -10.09 24.24 -18.11
N SER A 229 -10.35 24.57 -19.37
CA SER A 229 -9.26 24.93 -20.28
C SER A 229 -8.88 26.38 -20.02
N GLU A 230 -7.81 26.62 -19.26
CA GLU A 230 -7.03 27.87 -19.36
C GLU A 230 -6.33 28.00 -20.73
N TYR A 231 -6.37 26.95 -21.56
CA TYR A 231 -5.93 26.96 -22.94
C TYR A 231 -7.12 27.24 -23.86
N GLU A 232 -7.32 28.52 -24.14
CA GLU A 232 -8.35 29.10 -25.03
C GLU A 232 -8.15 28.77 -26.53
N TYR A 233 -7.39 27.71 -26.86
CA TYR A 233 -7.20 27.28 -28.24
C TYR A 233 -7.79 25.88 -28.46
N GLU A 234 -8.95 25.93 -29.11
CA GLU A 234 -9.44 24.96 -30.09
C GLU A 234 -10.37 23.82 -29.66
N LEU A 235 -11.52 23.85 -30.34
CA LEU A 235 -12.44 22.79 -30.73
C LEU A 235 -13.44 22.34 -29.66
N ASN A 236 -14.71 22.70 -29.91
CA ASN A 236 -15.94 22.16 -29.31
C ASN A 236 -15.68 20.94 -28.40
N PRO A 237 -15.76 21.08 -27.06
CA PRO A 237 -15.51 19.96 -26.19
C PRO A 237 -16.47 18.83 -26.56
N ILE A 238 -15.92 17.72 -27.06
CA ILE A 238 -16.69 16.55 -27.42
C ILE A 238 -17.34 16.06 -26.12
N LYS A 239 -18.66 16.23 -26.01
CA LYS A 239 -19.42 15.70 -24.88
C LYS A 239 -19.52 14.19 -25.03
N TYR A 240 -18.68 13.48 -24.29
CA TYR A 240 -18.75 12.03 -24.20
C TYR A 240 -19.81 11.61 -23.19
N SER A 241 -20.86 10.91 -23.62
CA SER A 241 -21.89 10.31 -22.76
C SER A 241 -21.59 8.84 -22.43
N ASN A 242 -20.31 8.51 -22.27
CA ASN A 242 -19.88 7.14 -22.01
C ASN A 242 -19.99 6.81 -20.52
N ASN A 243 -20.47 5.60 -20.22
CA ASN A 243 -20.54 5.06 -18.88
C ASN A 243 -19.46 4.02 -18.65
N TYR A 244 -19.12 3.82 -17.38
CA TYR A 244 -18.24 2.75 -16.92
C TYR A 244 -18.93 1.94 -15.82
N GLN A 245 -18.70 0.63 -15.83
CA GLN A 245 -19.20 -0.29 -14.82
C GLN A 245 -18.07 -1.21 -14.36
N VAL A 246 -18.01 -1.45 -13.04
CA VAL A 246 -17.15 -2.49 -12.43
C VAL A 246 -18.04 -3.61 -11.94
N LEU A 247 -17.69 -4.82 -12.34
CA LEU A 247 -18.30 -6.06 -11.88
C LEU A 247 -17.29 -6.84 -11.06
N GLN A 248 -17.77 -7.56 -10.05
CA GLN A 248 -16.97 -8.54 -9.31
C GLN A 248 -17.64 -9.90 -9.45
N ASN A 249 -17.49 -10.52 -10.62
CA ASN A 249 -18.14 -11.78 -10.95
C ASN A 249 -17.13 -12.78 -11.53
N ASP A 250 -17.45 -14.06 -11.41
CA ASP A 250 -16.81 -15.09 -12.21
C ASP A 250 -17.07 -14.79 -13.69
N ALA A 251 -15.99 -14.65 -14.46
CA ALA A 251 -16.06 -14.33 -15.89
C ALA A 251 -16.80 -15.41 -16.71
N LYS A 252 -16.93 -16.65 -16.19
CA LYS A 252 -17.75 -17.71 -16.79
C LYS A 252 -19.26 -17.46 -16.64
N ASN A 253 -19.66 -16.57 -15.72
CA ASN A 253 -21.06 -16.28 -15.41
C ASN A 253 -21.27 -14.78 -15.14
N LEU A 254 -21.20 -13.98 -16.21
CA LEU A 254 -21.46 -12.54 -16.16
C LEU A 254 -22.93 -12.24 -16.39
N ASN A 255 -23.50 -11.33 -15.60
CA ASN A 255 -24.86 -10.82 -15.82
C ASN A 255 -24.86 -9.73 -16.91
N ILE A 256 -24.54 -10.12 -18.15
CA ILE A 256 -24.47 -9.25 -19.32
C ILE A 256 -25.31 -9.88 -20.44
N GLU A 257 -26.06 -9.06 -21.17
CA GLU A 257 -26.91 -9.54 -22.28
C GLU A 257 -26.07 -10.15 -23.41
N SER A 258 -26.60 -11.19 -24.05
CA SER A 258 -25.97 -11.80 -25.22
C SER A 258 -25.84 -10.79 -26.37
N GLU A 259 -24.77 -10.89 -27.16
CA GLU A 259 -24.52 -10.04 -28.34
C GLU A 259 -24.49 -8.52 -28.05
N SER A 260 -24.21 -8.12 -26.79
CA SER A 260 -24.20 -6.71 -26.36
C SER A 260 -22.81 -6.05 -26.34
N ILE A 261 -21.73 -6.82 -26.56
CA ILE A 261 -20.35 -6.36 -26.41
C ILE A 261 -19.64 -6.24 -27.77
N ASP A 262 -19.19 -5.04 -28.12
CA ASP A 262 -18.47 -4.76 -29.37
C ASP A 262 -17.04 -5.32 -29.39
N TYR A 263 -16.39 -5.36 -28.23
CA TYR A 263 -14.97 -5.66 -28.12
C TYR A 263 -14.62 -6.19 -26.73
N ILE A 264 -13.80 -7.24 -26.68
CA ILE A 264 -13.33 -7.87 -25.45
C ILE A 264 -11.80 -7.75 -25.39
N PHE A 265 -11.31 -7.22 -24.28
CA PHE A 265 -9.90 -7.26 -23.90
C PHE A 265 -9.77 -8.11 -22.64
N THR A 266 -8.92 -9.13 -22.66
CA THR A 266 -8.75 -10.08 -21.56
C THR A 266 -7.29 -10.47 -21.39
N ASP A 267 -6.87 -10.64 -20.14
CA ASP A 267 -5.60 -11.23 -19.73
C ASP A 267 -5.93 -12.34 -18.71
N PRO A 268 -6.39 -13.53 -19.19
CA PRO A 268 -6.86 -14.57 -18.30
C PRO A 268 -5.67 -15.13 -17.50
N PRO A 269 -5.91 -15.59 -16.25
CA PRO A 269 -4.87 -16.22 -15.46
C PRO A 269 -4.25 -17.42 -16.18
N TYR A 270 -2.92 -17.56 -16.10
CA TYR A 270 -2.15 -18.63 -16.73
C TYR A 270 -2.27 -19.98 -15.99
N GLY A 271 -3.48 -20.36 -15.58
CA GLY A 271 -3.74 -21.57 -14.77
C GLY A 271 -2.96 -21.55 -13.46
N GLU A 272 -2.28 -22.65 -13.15
CA GLU A 272 -1.49 -22.79 -11.91
C GLU A 272 -0.24 -21.90 -11.84
N ALA A 273 0.07 -21.02 -12.80
CA ALA A 273 1.35 -20.32 -12.80
C ALA A 273 1.50 -19.30 -11.64
N VAL A 274 0.44 -18.54 -11.33
CA VAL A 274 0.51 -17.40 -10.40
C VAL A 274 -0.68 -17.46 -9.43
N PRO A 275 -0.44 -17.64 -8.12
CA PRO A 275 -1.51 -17.64 -7.11
C PRO A 275 -1.93 -16.20 -6.80
N TYR A 276 -2.84 -15.64 -7.60
CA TYR A 276 -3.23 -14.23 -7.53
C TYR A 276 -3.96 -13.90 -6.23
N PHE A 277 -4.91 -14.74 -5.82
CA PHE A 277 -5.69 -14.50 -4.61
C PHE A 277 -4.82 -14.57 -3.37
N GLU A 278 -3.99 -15.61 -3.26
CA GLU A 278 -3.06 -15.77 -2.15
C GLU A 278 -2.06 -14.62 -2.09
N GLN A 279 -1.53 -14.13 -3.20
CA GLN A 279 -0.64 -12.95 -3.20
C GLN A 279 -1.39 -11.67 -2.81
N SER A 280 -2.65 -11.55 -3.19
CA SER A 280 -3.46 -10.36 -2.91
C SER A 280 -3.98 -10.27 -1.47
N ILE A 281 -3.81 -11.33 -0.68
CA ILE A 281 -4.39 -11.47 0.66
C ILE A 281 -3.96 -10.37 1.63
N ILE A 282 -2.77 -9.78 1.46
CA ILE A 282 -2.32 -8.64 2.26
C ILE A 282 -3.33 -7.50 2.11
N TRP A 283 -3.59 -7.06 0.88
CA TRP A 283 -4.49 -5.92 0.62
C TRP A 283 -5.94 -6.26 0.95
N ASN A 284 -6.39 -7.44 0.55
CA ASN A 284 -7.76 -7.87 0.83
C ASN A 284 -8.04 -7.92 2.33
N SER A 285 -7.12 -8.50 3.12
CA SER A 285 -7.29 -8.59 4.56
C SER A 285 -7.28 -7.21 5.23
N TRP A 286 -6.34 -6.34 4.87
CA TRP A 286 -6.27 -4.99 5.43
C TRP A 286 -7.50 -4.12 5.10
N LEU A 287 -8.08 -4.28 3.91
CA LEU A 287 -9.30 -3.57 3.53
C LEU A 287 -10.59 -4.34 3.89
N LYS A 288 -10.48 -5.48 4.59
CA LYS A 288 -11.61 -6.36 4.95
C LYS A 288 -12.45 -6.83 3.76
N LEU A 289 -11.81 -6.96 2.60
CA LEU A 289 -12.37 -7.52 1.38
C LEU A 289 -12.28 -9.05 1.44
N LYS A 290 -13.32 -9.73 0.92
CA LYS A 290 -13.42 -11.20 0.94
C LYS A 290 -13.26 -11.75 -0.48
N PRO A 291 -12.09 -12.32 -0.83
CA PRO A 291 -11.91 -13.00 -2.10
C PRO A 291 -12.78 -14.26 -2.17
N ASP A 292 -13.31 -14.53 -3.36
CA ASP A 292 -14.09 -15.74 -3.65
C ASP A 292 -13.18 -16.88 -4.12
N TYR A 293 -12.58 -17.58 -3.15
CA TYR A 293 -11.65 -18.68 -3.44
C TYR A 293 -12.32 -19.88 -4.14
N GLU A 294 -13.65 -20.04 -4.02
CA GLU A 294 -14.35 -21.19 -4.63
C GLU A 294 -14.41 -21.08 -6.15
N ASN A 295 -14.55 -19.84 -6.67
CA ASN A 295 -14.63 -19.57 -8.09
C ASN A 295 -13.28 -19.19 -8.73
N GLU A 296 -12.21 -19.11 -7.94
CA GLU A 296 -10.86 -18.79 -8.42
C GLU A 296 -10.28 -19.97 -9.22
N ILE A 297 -9.59 -19.68 -10.33
CA ILE A 297 -9.05 -20.73 -11.21
C ILE A 297 -7.88 -21.50 -10.58
N VAL A 298 -7.14 -20.85 -9.68
CA VAL A 298 -6.00 -21.44 -8.98
C VAL A 298 -6.55 -22.16 -7.76
N ILE A 299 -6.82 -23.46 -7.94
CA ILE A 299 -7.22 -24.35 -6.86
C ILE A 299 -5.94 -24.77 -6.14
N THR A 300 -5.76 -24.33 -4.89
CA THR A 300 -4.73 -24.83 -3.96
C THR A 300 -5.29 -25.86 -3.00
#